data_AF-A0A834HJH0-F1
#
_entry.id   AF-A0A834HJH0-F1
#
_cell.length_a   1.000
_cell.length_b   1.000
_cell.length_c   1.000
_cell.angle_alpha   90.00
_cell.angle_beta   90.00
_cell.angle_gamma   90.00
#
_symmetry.space_group_name_H-M   'P 1'
#
loop_
_entity.id
_entity.type
_entity.pdbx_description
1 polymer ?
#
loop_
_entity_poly.entity_id
_entity_poly.type
_entity_poly.pdbx_seq_one_letter_code
_entity_poly.pdbx_strand_id
1 'polypeptide(L)'
;MKKNKELFLCSLAVVLVLLFPLASPLSDEGKALMTIKASFSNVANVLLDWNEAHNDDFCSWRGVICDNVSLAVVALNLSNLNLGGEISPAIGDLKNLQSMYA
;
A
#
# COMPACT_ATOMS: atom_id res chain seq x y z
N MET A 1 -32.67 30.54 19.64
CA MET A 1 -32.72 29.87 18.31
C MET A 1 -31.37 29.82 17.57
N LYS A 2 -30.48 30.82 17.70
CA LYS A 2 -29.16 30.84 17.04
C LYS A 2 -28.20 29.76 17.56
N LYS A 3 -28.08 29.62 18.89
CA LYS A 3 -27.19 28.65 19.58
C LYS A 3 -27.47 27.18 19.24
N ASN A 4 -28.72 26.84 18.95
CA ASN A 4 -29.14 25.48 18.56
C ASN A 4 -28.73 25.16 17.12
N LYS A 5 -28.74 26.15 16.22
CA LYS A 5 -28.26 25.99 14.84
C LYS A 5 -26.74 25.77 14.80
N GLU A 6 -25.98 26.52 15.61
CA GLU A 6 -24.54 26.32 15.76
C GLU A 6 -24.21 24.91 16.29
N LEU A 7 -24.95 24.44 17.31
CA LEU A 7 -24.78 23.07 17.83
C LEU A 7 -25.07 22.00 16.76
N PHE A 8 -26.13 22.20 15.97
CA PHE A 8 -26.50 21.29 14.88
C PHE A 8 -25.48 21.28 13.75
N LEU A 9 -24.89 22.43 13.43
CA LEU A 9 -23.85 22.52 12.41
C LEU A 9 -22.56 21.83 12.87
N CYS A 10 -22.18 21.99 14.14
CA CYS A 10 -21.03 21.30 14.71
C CYS A 10 -21.24 19.78 14.75
N SER A 11 -22.42 19.31 15.16
CA SER A 11 -22.69 17.87 15.20
C SER A 11 -22.70 17.25 13.80
N LEU A 12 -23.26 17.93 12.80
CA LEU A 12 -23.22 17.47 11.40
C LEU A 12 -21.79 17.39 10.87
N ALA A 13 -20.94 18.38 11.19
CA ALA A 13 -19.54 18.41 10.78
C ALA A 13 -18.72 17.28 11.43
N VAL A 14 -18.94 16.99 12.72
CA VAL A 14 -18.26 15.89 13.43
C VAL A 14 -18.68 14.53 12.86
N VAL A 15 -19.97 14.32 12.61
CA VAL A 15 -20.46 13.07 11.99
C VAL A 15 -19.86 12.90 10.60
N LEU A 16 -19.76 13.97 9.80
CA LEU A 16 -19.15 13.91 8.47
C LEU A 16 -17.68 13.49 8.54
N VAL A 17 -16.89 14.03 9.48
CA VAL A 17 -15.48 13.67 9.68
C VAL A 17 -15.31 12.21 10.13
N LEU A 18 -16.20 11.70 10.96
CA LEU A 18 -16.18 10.29 11.42
C LEU A 18 -16.56 9.29 10.32
N LEU A 19 -17.30 9.74 9.29
CA LEU A 19 -17.71 8.92 8.15
C LEU A 19 -16.66 8.86 7.04
N PHE A 20 -15.62 9.70 7.08
CA PHE A 20 -14.52 9.59 6.13
C PHE A 20 -13.63 8.40 6.52
N PRO A 21 -13.47 7.37 5.66
CA PRO A 21 -12.47 6.36 5.89
C PRO A 21 -11.10 7.05 5.89
N LEU A 22 -10.34 6.86 6.97
CA LEU A 22 -8.93 7.21 6.98
C LEU A 22 -8.25 6.36 5.90
N ALA A 23 -7.96 6.94 4.75
CA ALA A 23 -7.12 6.29 3.76
C ALA A 23 -5.73 6.10 4.38
N SER A 24 -5.38 4.86 4.68
CA SER A 24 -4.04 4.55 5.16
C SER A 24 -3.09 4.52 3.96
N PRO A 25 -1.94 5.21 4.04
CA PRO A 25 -0.93 5.15 2.97
C PRO A 25 -0.41 3.72 2.74
N LEU A 26 -0.51 2.85 3.75
CA LEU A 26 -0.23 1.42 3.63
C LEU A 26 -1.10 0.74 2.57
N SER A 27 -2.40 1.06 2.52
CA SER A 27 -3.31 0.48 1.52
C SER A 27 -2.88 0.84 0.08
N ASP A 28 -2.28 2.01 -0.11
CA ASP A 28 -1.82 2.47 -1.41
C ASP A 28 -0.49 1.83 -1.83
N GLU A 29 0.42 1.56 -0.88
CA GLU A 29 1.63 0.76 -1.15
C GLU A 29 1.28 -0.67 -1.56
N GLY A 30 0.30 -1.29 -0.90
CA GLY A 30 -0.20 -2.61 -1.29
C GLY A 30 -0.73 -2.65 -2.73
N LYS A 31 -1.52 -1.65 -3.15
CA LYS A 31 -1.98 -1.53 -4.55
C LYS A 31 -0.82 -1.34 -5.53
N ALA A 32 0.19 -0.56 -5.15
CA ALA A 32 1.40 -0.37 -5.95
C ALA A 32 2.14 -1.71 -6.15
N LEU A 33 2.30 -2.49 -5.08
CA LEU A 33 2.90 -3.84 -5.14
C LEU A 33 2.10 -4.79 -6.04
N MET A 34 0.76 -4.77 -5.99
CA MET A 34 -0.06 -5.56 -6.90
C MET A 34 0.12 -5.15 -8.36
N THR A 35 0.23 -3.85 -8.62
CA THR A 35 0.50 -3.32 -9.97
C THR A 35 1.89 -3.71 -10.47
N ILE A 36 2.90 -3.70 -9.60
CA ILE A 36 4.26 -4.17 -9.90
C ILE A 36 4.25 -5.69 -10.17
N LYS A 37 3.55 -6.48 -9.36
CA LYS A 37 3.39 -7.92 -9.61
C LYS A 37 2.82 -8.18 -11.01
N ALA A 38 1.79 -7.44 -11.41
CA ALA A 38 1.14 -7.61 -12.70
C ALA A 38 2.04 -7.25 -13.91
N SER A 39 3.11 -6.47 -13.71
CA SER A 39 4.05 -6.13 -14.80
C SER A 39 5.10 -7.22 -15.07
N PHE A 40 5.22 -8.21 -14.18
CA PHE A 40 6.11 -9.35 -14.36
C PHE A 40 5.42 -10.55 -15.02
N SER A 41 6.20 -11.31 -15.78
CA SER A 41 5.86 -12.66 -16.24
C SER A 41 6.49 -13.71 -15.32
N ASN A 42 6.00 -14.96 -15.39
CA ASN A 42 6.44 -16.07 -14.54
C ASN A 42 6.17 -15.91 -13.02
N VAL A 43 5.26 -15.00 -12.65
CA VAL A 43 4.91 -14.69 -11.25
C VAL A 43 4.23 -15.84 -10.49
N ALA A 44 3.56 -16.73 -11.21
CA ALA A 44 2.65 -17.73 -10.64
C ALA A 44 3.33 -18.74 -9.70
N ASN A 45 4.66 -18.84 -9.71
CA ASN A 45 5.40 -19.76 -8.83
C ASN A 45 6.25 -19.04 -7.77
N VAL A 46 6.51 -17.74 -7.94
CA VAL A 46 7.58 -17.04 -7.20
C VAL A 46 7.04 -15.98 -6.24
N LEU A 47 6.01 -15.24 -6.67
CA LEU A 47 5.34 -14.16 -5.90
C LEU A 47 3.90 -14.55 -5.52
N LEU A 48 3.70 -15.78 -5.06
CA LEU A 48 2.38 -16.32 -4.71
C LEU A 48 1.75 -15.63 -3.50
N ASP A 49 2.59 -15.20 -2.56
CA ASP A 49 2.23 -14.50 -1.34
C ASP A 49 1.84 -13.05 -1.56
N TRP A 50 2.22 -12.45 -2.68
CA TRP A 50 1.75 -11.13 -3.11
C TRP A 50 0.27 -11.21 -3.52
N ASN A 51 -0.65 -10.95 -2.61
CA ASN A 51 -2.05 -11.35 -2.74
C ASN A 51 -2.98 -10.28 -2.14
N GLU A 52 -4.00 -9.87 -2.91
CA GLU A 52 -5.00 -8.87 -2.48
C GLU A 52 -5.72 -9.23 -1.17
N ALA A 53 -5.95 -10.52 -0.91
CA ALA A 53 -6.62 -10.97 0.32
C ALA A 53 -5.81 -10.70 1.58
N HIS A 54 -4.49 -10.47 1.46
CA HIS A 54 -3.59 -10.12 2.55
C HIS A 54 -2.87 -8.79 2.29
N ASN A 55 -3.54 -7.87 1.58
CA ASN A 55 -2.97 -6.56 1.24
C ASN A 55 -2.70 -5.68 2.47
N ASP A 56 -3.23 -6.02 3.64
CA ASP A 56 -2.97 -5.28 4.88
C ASP A 56 -1.67 -5.73 5.59
N ASP A 57 -1.02 -6.80 5.11
CA ASP A 57 0.22 -7.36 5.66
C ASP A 57 1.27 -7.61 4.56
N PHE A 58 1.41 -6.68 3.61
CA PHE A 58 2.39 -6.83 2.52
C PHE A 58 3.85 -6.87 3.01
N CYS A 59 4.14 -6.43 4.23
CA CYS A 59 5.47 -6.53 4.83
C CYS A 59 5.91 -7.97 5.10
N SER A 60 4.98 -8.94 5.14
CA SER A 60 5.31 -10.36 5.24
C SER A 60 5.56 -11.02 3.88
N TRP A 61 5.30 -10.31 2.78
CA TRP A 61 5.50 -10.85 1.43
C TRP A 61 6.98 -11.01 1.11
N ARG A 62 7.29 -12.08 0.37
CA ARG A 62 8.63 -12.38 -0.10
C ARG A 62 9.23 -11.19 -0.83
N GLY A 63 10.40 -10.78 -0.35
CA GLY A 63 11.17 -9.71 -0.95
C GLY A 63 10.68 -8.31 -0.58
N VAL A 64 9.57 -8.15 0.13
CA VAL A 64 9.14 -6.85 0.63
C VAL A 64 9.81 -6.60 1.98
N ILE A 65 10.47 -5.45 2.12
CA ILE A 65 11.15 -5.05 3.34
C ILE A 65 10.54 -3.72 3.77
N CYS A 66 9.95 -3.71 4.96
CA CYS A 66 9.34 -2.53 5.55
C CYS A 66 10.19 -1.94 6.67
N ASP A 67 10.02 -0.65 6.91
CA ASP A 67 10.48 -0.01 8.13
C ASP A 67 9.69 -0.53 9.34
N ASN A 68 10.37 -0.80 10.46
CA ASN A 68 9.76 -1.42 11.64
C ASN A 68 8.80 -0.50 12.40
N VAL A 69 8.85 0.82 12.16
CA VAL A 69 8.05 1.80 12.90
C VAL A 69 6.86 2.29 12.07
N SER A 70 7.13 2.74 10.85
CA SER A 70 6.13 3.26 9.93
C SER A 70 5.41 2.18 9.13
N LEU A 71 5.96 0.97 9.07
CA LEU A 71 5.48 -0.15 8.25
C LEU A 71 5.45 0.17 6.74
N ALA A 72 6.14 1.23 6.32
CA ALA A 72 6.25 1.60 4.92
C ALA A 72 7.29 0.74 4.20
N VAL A 73 7.08 0.43 2.93
CA VAL A 73 8.05 -0.31 2.11
C VAL A 73 9.30 0.53 1.89
N VAL A 74 10.44 0.03 2.37
CA VAL A 74 11.75 0.68 2.23
C VAL A 74 12.68 -0.04 1.26
N ALA A 75 12.46 -1.33 1.01
CA ALA A 75 13.19 -2.03 -0.04
C ALA A 75 12.41 -3.18 -0.67
N LEU A 76 12.77 -3.49 -1.92
CA LEU A 76 12.32 -4.68 -2.64
C LEU A 76 13.52 -5.55 -3.02
N ASN A 77 13.47 -6.83 -2.65
CA ASN A 77 14.42 -7.84 -3.06
C ASN A 77 13.75 -8.85 -3.99
N LEU A 78 13.96 -8.64 -5.28
CA LEU A 78 13.47 -9.44 -6.40
C LEU A 78 14.59 -10.27 -7.06
N SER A 79 15.80 -10.25 -6.48
CA SER A 79 16.95 -10.97 -7.01
C SER A 79 16.76 -12.48 -7.00
N ASN A 80 17.28 -13.15 -8.02
CA ASN A 80 17.20 -14.62 -8.19
C ASN A 80 15.77 -15.18 -8.30
N LEU A 81 14.77 -14.32 -8.55
CA LEU A 81 13.37 -14.74 -8.72
C LEU A 81 13.04 -15.10 -10.18
N ASN A 82 13.96 -14.91 -11.11
CA ASN A 82 13.78 -15.17 -12.56
C ASN A 82 12.48 -14.54 -13.12
N LEU A 83 12.13 -13.36 -12.60
CA LEU A 83 10.99 -12.59 -13.08
C LEU A 83 11.31 -12.05 -14.47
N GLY A 84 10.44 -12.30 -15.44
CA GLY A 84 10.54 -11.68 -16.75
C GLY A 84 9.70 -10.40 -16.81
N GLY A 85 9.93 -9.54 -17.80
CA GLY A 85 9.18 -8.29 -17.97
C GLY A 85 9.91 -7.07 -17.41
N GLU A 86 9.17 -5.98 -17.23
CA GLU A 86 9.69 -4.70 -16.77
C GLU A 86 8.96 -4.24 -15.52
N ILE A 87 9.63 -3.42 -14.71
CA ILE A 87 9.07 -2.91 -13.46
C ILE A 87 8.07 -1.79 -13.78
N SER A 88 6.85 -1.92 -13.28
CA SER A 88 5.81 -0.90 -13.44
C SER A 88 6.23 0.46 -12.87
N PRO A 89 5.88 1.58 -13.51
CA PRO A 89 6.03 2.93 -12.95
C PRO A 89 5.35 3.12 -11.58
N ALA A 90 4.40 2.24 -11.21
CA ALA A 90 3.82 2.17 -9.88
C ALA A 90 4.85 2.00 -8.75
N ILE A 91 6.09 1.63 -9.06
CA ILE A 91 7.22 1.71 -8.11
C ILE A 91 7.37 3.10 -7.48
N GLY A 92 6.99 4.16 -8.21
CA GLY A 92 6.98 5.54 -7.71
C GLY A 92 5.93 5.81 -6.63
N ASP A 93 4.98 4.89 -6.42
CA ASP A 93 3.98 4.97 -5.35
C ASP A 93 4.46 4.38 -4.02
N LEU A 94 5.59 3.66 -4.02
CA LEU A 94 6.31 3.27 -2.81
C LEU A 94 7.16 4.45 -2.30
N LYS A 95 6.53 5.39 -1.60
CA LYS A 95 7.12 6.72 -1.30
C LYS A 95 8.37 6.67 -0.40
N ASN A 96 8.54 5.60 0.37
CA ASN A 96 9.69 5.41 1.27
C ASN A 96 10.73 4.43 0.72
N LEU A 97 10.59 3.99 -0.54
CA LEU A 97 11.51 3.04 -1.14
C LEU A 97 12.91 3.64 -1.29
N GLN A 98 13.90 2.98 -0.70
CA GLN A 98 15.31 3.39 -0.69
C GLN A 98 16.20 2.46 -1.51
N SER A 99 15.81 1.19 -1.67
CA SER A 99 16.65 0.19 -2.32
C SER A 99 15.82 -0.84 -3.07
N MET A 100 16.35 -1.28 -4.21
CA MET A 100 15.77 -2.33 -5.01
C MET A 100 16.88 -3.25 -5.53
N TYR A 101 16.69 -4.55 -5.34
CA TYR A 101 17.56 -5.61 -5.82
C TYR A 101 16.74 -6.43 -6.82
N ALA A 102 17.22 -6.60 -8.05
CA ALA A 102 16.53 -7.34 -9.11
C ALA A 102 17.52 -8.26 -9.83
#